data_AF-A0A970UXL0-F1
#
_entry.id   AF-A0A970UXL0-F1
#
_cell.length_a   1.000
_cell.length_b   1.000
_cell.length_c   1.000
_cell.angle_alpha   90.00
_cell.angle_beta   90.00
_cell.angle_gamma   90.00
#
_symmetry.space_group_name_H-M   'P 1'
#
loop_
_entity.id
_entity.type
_entity.pdbx_description
1 polymer ?
#
loop_
_entity_poly.entity_id
_entity_poly.type
_entity_poly.pdbx_seq_one_letter_code
_entity_poly.pdbx_strand_id
1 'polypeptide(L)'
;MSLLTSHDQQHIARMFMQEQRVNGIYYKLIRDLSELMAKYSPPKSPQGGTWYRNREIERLIDLRLKRFAVEFEKHIDEETLKAWNLSNLKNDRLVERFLENLSVTQIMRNGMMQQNMNAYEAFRVRKIEGMNLSGNVWKLAEQMKTSVELFLESGIATGRSAEKIARDLRQLLDKPDKVFRRVRDETGKLVPSKPMKNYNPGRGVYRSSRMNAVRLAATETNMAYRAADFERWSQIDFILGFEVHRSQNHKPCVVCDALVGKYPKEFKFVGWHPFCICYATPLQLNHDDFADFLIDEKVPADKYVKDIPPAARKFFENNEKYRENSYAGRNYREWNGAK
;
A
#
# COMPACT_ATOMS: atom_id res chain seq x y z
N MET A 1 4.64 18.59 -21.28
CA MET A 1 5.00 17.86 -20.04
C MET A 1 4.11 18.36 -18.92
N SER A 2 3.16 17.54 -18.44
CA SER A 2 2.33 17.91 -17.28
C SER A 2 3.21 17.89 -16.02
N LEU A 3 3.55 19.08 -15.53
CA LEU A 3 4.31 19.25 -14.29
C LEU A 3 3.41 18.82 -13.13
N LEU A 4 3.90 17.89 -12.30
CA LEU A 4 3.24 17.50 -11.04
C LEU A 4 2.82 18.74 -10.26
N THR A 5 1.59 18.77 -9.74
CA THR A 5 1.16 19.88 -8.89
C THR A 5 1.99 19.91 -7.60
N SER A 6 2.05 21.06 -6.94
CA SER A 6 2.74 21.16 -5.64
C SER A 6 2.18 20.19 -4.60
N HIS A 7 0.88 19.85 -4.67
CA HIS A 7 0.26 18.84 -3.81
C HIS A 7 0.68 17.42 -4.16
N ASP A 8 0.81 17.08 -5.46
CA ASP A 8 1.31 15.77 -5.86
C ASP A 8 2.77 15.58 -5.43
N GLN A 9 3.59 16.63 -5.53
CA GLN A 9 4.96 16.64 -5.03
C GLN A 9 5.01 16.46 -3.50
N GLN A 10 4.16 17.18 -2.76
CA GLN A 10 4.04 17.02 -1.31
C GLN A 10 3.59 15.60 -0.92
N HIS A 11 2.66 15.00 -1.65
CA HIS A 11 2.20 13.63 -1.40
C HIS A 11 3.35 12.63 -1.60
N ILE A 12 4.08 12.73 -2.71
CA ILE A 12 5.25 11.89 -2.97
C ILE A 12 6.31 12.05 -1.87
N ALA A 13 6.62 13.29 -1.46
CA ALA A 13 7.55 13.55 -0.37
C ALA A 13 7.07 12.96 0.96
N ARG A 14 5.77 13.03 1.26
CA ARG A 14 5.16 12.42 2.45
C ARG A 14 5.30 10.91 2.46
N MET A 15 5.07 10.24 1.32
CA MET A 15 5.29 8.79 1.21
C MET A 15 6.74 8.39 1.54
N PHE A 16 7.73 9.17 1.10
CA PHE A 16 9.13 8.93 1.47
C PHE A 16 9.40 9.16 2.97
N MET A 17 8.82 10.22 3.57
CA MET A 17 8.95 10.48 5.01
C MET A 17 8.22 9.42 5.86
N GLN A 18 7.11 8.89 5.37
CA GLN A 18 6.35 7.84 6.03
C GLN A 18 7.20 6.59 6.21
N GLU A 19 8.01 6.21 5.22
CA GLU A 19 8.95 5.08 5.35
C GLU A 19 9.84 5.21 6.59
N GLN A 20 10.36 6.40 6.88
CA GLN A 20 11.18 6.63 8.07
C GLN A 20 10.40 6.43 9.37
N ARG A 21 9.15 6.89 9.43
CA ARG A 21 8.27 6.70 10.60
C ARG A 21 7.90 5.24 10.81
N VAL A 22 7.54 4.54 9.75
CA VAL A 22 7.27 3.08 9.77
C VAL A 22 8.50 2.33 10.26
N ASN A 23 9.68 2.68 9.76
CA ASN A 23 10.94 2.09 10.22
C ASN A 23 11.16 2.37 11.72
N GLY A 24 10.82 3.56 12.22
CA GLY A 24 10.89 3.89 13.64
C GLY A 24 10.00 3.00 14.52
N ILE A 25 8.71 2.88 14.18
CA ILE A 25 7.74 2.02 14.88
C ILE A 25 8.25 0.56 14.87
N TYR A 26 8.74 0.11 13.71
CA TYR A 26 9.23 -1.24 13.52
C TYR A 26 10.52 -1.53 14.31
N TYR A 27 11.49 -0.61 14.32
CA TYR A 27 12.73 -0.78 15.09
C TYR A 27 12.52 -0.72 16.59
N LYS A 28 11.55 0.08 17.06
CA LYS A 28 11.12 0.06 18.46
C LYS A 28 10.62 -1.34 18.85
N LEU A 29 9.75 -1.94 18.04
CA LEU A 29 9.30 -3.31 18.27
C LEU A 29 10.47 -4.29 18.27
N ILE A 30 11.39 -4.22 17.29
CA ILE A 30 12.56 -5.10 17.25
C ILE A 30 13.37 -5.02 18.54
N ARG A 31 13.62 -3.81 19.05
CA ARG A 31 14.36 -3.63 20.30
C ARG A 31 13.63 -4.34 21.46
N ASP A 32 12.33 -4.09 21.61
CA ASP A 32 11.51 -4.68 22.67
C ASP A 32 11.51 -6.23 22.57
N LEU A 33 11.42 -6.78 21.35
CA LEU A 33 11.49 -8.23 21.13
C LEU A 33 12.89 -8.79 21.42
N SER A 34 13.95 -8.07 21.05
CA SER A 34 15.33 -8.48 21.30
C SER A 34 15.61 -8.61 22.80
N GLU A 35 15.12 -7.66 23.60
CA GLU A 35 15.25 -7.69 25.06
C GLU A 35 14.54 -8.88 25.69
N LEU A 36 13.37 -9.26 25.16
CA LEU A 36 12.62 -10.45 25.60
C LEU A 36 13.32 -11.74 25.16
N MET A 37 13.78 -11.79 23.91
CA MET A 37 14.49 -12.94 23.35
C MET A 37 15.81 -13.21 24.07
N ALA A 38 16.51 -12.19 24.57
CA ALA A 38 17.73 -12.38 25.35
C ALA A 38 17.50 -13.17 26.65
N LYS A 39 16.25 -13.24 27.15
CA LYS A 39 15.87 -13.99 28.35
C LYS A 39 15.40 -15.41 28.04
N TYR A 40 15.35 -15.78 26.75
CA TYR A 40 14.84 -17.06 26.29
C TYR A 40 15.75 -18.21 26.75
N SER A 41 15.15 -19.23 27.36
CA SER A 41 15.83 -20.43 27.84
C SER A 41 15.57 -21.61 26.89
N PRO A 42 16.58 -22.12 26.15
CA PRO A 42 16.38 -23.22 25.21
C PRO A 42 15.94 -24.51 25.91
N PRO A 43 14.97 -25.27 25.34
CA PRO A 43 14.54 -26.53 25.91
C PRO A 43 15.67 -27.57 25.88
N LYS A 44 15.74 -28.42 26.92
CA LYS A 44 16.75 -29.50 27.03
C LYS A 44 16.50 -30.68 26.06
N SER A 45 15.30 -30.78 25.50
CA SER A 45 14.91 -31.79 24.49
C SER A 45 14.19 -31.11 23.32
N PRO A 46 14.41 -31.53 22.06
CA PRO A 46 13.71 -31.00 20.88
C PRO A 46 12.19 -31.21 20.88
N GLN A 47 11.64 -32.02 21.80
CA GLN A 47 10.25 -32.46 21.80
C GLN A 47 9.26 -31.39 22.29
N GLY A 48 9.73 -30.34 22.97
CA GLY A 48 8.92 -29.16 23.29
C GLY A 48 9.17 -28.08 22.25
N GLY A 49 8.15 -27.66 21.50
CA GLY A 49 8.26 -26.55 20.54
C GLY A 49 8.83 -25.27 21.18
N THR A 50 9.17 -24.28 20.35
CA THR A 50 9.94 -23.07 20.74
C THR A 50 9.50 -22.44 22.07
N TRP A 51 8.20 -22.43 22.38
CA TRP A 51 7.65 -21.79 23.57
C TRP A 51 7.41 -22.70 24.79
N TYR A 52 7.65 -24.01 24.70
CA TYR A 52 7.26 -24.99 25.73
C TYR A 52 7.73 -24.65 27.16
N ARG A 53 8.90 -24.01 27.32
CA ARG A 53 9.43 -23.51 28.61
C ARG A 53 9.51 -21.99 28.72
N ASN A 54 9.03 -21.29 27.70
CA ASN A 54 9.15 -19.85 27.54
C ASN A 54 7.77 -19.20 27.36
N ARG A 55 6.72 -19.78 27.95
CA ARG A 55 5.33 -19.30 27.82
C ARG A 55 5.16 -17.85 28.25
N GLU A 56 5.86 -17.43 29.31
CA GLU A 56 5.82 -16.02 29.74
C GLU A 56 6.49 -15.09 28.73
N ILE A 57 7.60 -15.52 28.12
CA ILE A 57 8.28 -14.76 27.06
C ILE A 57 7.39 -14.69 25.82
N GLU A 58 6.76 -15.79 25.43
CA GLU A 58 5.80 -15.82 24.32
C GLU A 58 4.65 -14.84 24.57
N ARG A 59 4.05 -14.88 25.76
CA ARG A 59 2.97 -13.96 26.16
C ARG A 59 3.43 -12.49 26.08
N LEU A 60 4.64 -12.19 26.54
CA LEU A 60 5.20 -10.83 26.46
C LEU A 60 5.48 -10.41 25.01
N ILE A 61 6.00 -11.31 24.17
CA ILE A 61 6.20 -11.09 22.73
C ILE A 61 4.85 -10.77 22.07
N ASP A 62 3.83 -11.58 22.34
CA ASP A 62 2.48 -11.35 21.83
C ASP A 62 1.99 -9.96 22.23
N LEU A 63 2.12 -9.57 23.50
CA LEU A 63 1.74 -8.23 23.95
C LEU A 63 2.48 -7.10 23.22
N ARG A 64 3.78 -7.26 22.91
CA ARG A 64 4.54 -6.28 22.11
C ARG A 64 4.04 -6.22 20.68
N LEU A 65 3.74 -7.36 20.07
CA LEU A 65 3.17 -7.45 18.73
C LEU A 65 1.77 -6.83 18.64
N LYS A 66 0.90 -7.07 19.64
CA LYS A 66 -0.42 -6.43 19.74
C LYS A 66 -0.29 -4.91 19.81
N ARG A 67 0.64 -4.40 20.63
CA ARG A 67 0.91 -2.96 20.75
C ARG A 67 1.42 -2.38 19.44
N PHE A 68 2.33 -3.07 18.77
CA PHE A 68 2.80 -2.68 17.44
C PHE A 68 1.64 -2.62 16.44
N ALA A 69 0.76 -3.63 16.41
CA ALA A 69 -0.38 -3.65 15.51
C ALA A 69 -1.26 -2.41 15.69
N VAL A 70 -1.62 -2.08 16.94
CA VAL A 70 -2.41 -0.88 17.25
C VAL A 70 -1.70 0.43 16.88
N GLU A 71 -0.41 0.57 17.23
CA GLU A 71 0.39 1.77 16.93
C GLU A 71 0.56 1.95 15.41
N PHE A 72 0.76 0.86 14.69
CA PHE A 72 0.98 0.86 13.24
C PHE A 72 -0.31 1.09 12.45
N GLU A 73 -1.43 0.47 12.85
CA GLU A 73 -2.76 0.73 12.27
C GLU A 73 -3.13 2.21 12.41
N LYS A 74 -3.00 2.76 13.63
CA LYS A 74 -3.22 4.18 13.88
C LYS A 74 -2.36 5.08 12.99
N HIS A 75 -1.08 4.74 12.83
CA HIS A 75 -0.20 5.51 11.96
C HIS A 75 -0.66 5.50 10.50
N ILE A 76 -1.10 4.34 9.98
CA ILE A 76 -1.63 4.25 8.61
C ILE A 76 -2.89 5.09 8.48
N ASP A 77 -3.85 4.98 9.41
CA ASP A 77 -5.09 5.77 9.40
C ASP A 77 -4.84 7.28 9.39
N GLU A 78 -3.88 7.75 10.19
CA GLU A 78 -3.49 9.16 10.21
C GLU A 78 -2.89 9.62 8.87
N GLU A 79 -2.05 8.79 8.24
CA GLU A 79 -1.43 9.12 6.96
C GLU A 79 -2.40 9.02 5.79
N THR A 80 -3.35 8.07 5.80
CA THR A 80 -4.42 7.99 4.78
C THR A 80 -5.35 9.19 4.87
N LEU A 81 -5.71 9.65 6.08
CA LEU A 81 -6.52 10.85 6.25
C LEU A 81 -5.78 12.10 5.74
N LYS A 82 -4.50 12.24 6.11
CA LYS A 82 -3.65 13.34 5.63
C LYS A 82 -3.52 13.35 4.11
N ALA A 83 -3.42 12.17 3.49
CA ALA A 83 -3.35 12.03 2.04
C ALA A 83 -4.68 12.39 1.37
N TRP A 84 -5.81 11.92 1.92
CA TRP A 84 -7.15 12.27 1.45
C TRP A 84 -7.38 13.79 1.47
N ASN A 85 -7.09 14.43 2.61
CA ASN A 85 -7.25 15.88 2.76
C ASN A 85 -6.31 16.67 1.85
N LEU A 86 -5.09 16.19 1.62
CA LEU A 86 -4.17 16.83 0.69
C LEU A 86 -4.66 16.76 -0.77
N SER A 87 -5.30 15.66 -1.15
CA SER A 87 -5.97 15.53 -2.45
C SER A 87 -7.20 16.44 -2.54
N ASN A 88 -7.99 16.56 -1.48
CA ASN A 88 -9.10 17.53 -1.44
C ASN A 88 -8.61 18.97 -1.65
N LEU A 89 -7.56 19.40 -0.95
CA LEU A 89 -6.96 20.72 -1.16
C LEU A 89 -6.43 20.92 -2.57
N LYS A 90 -5.87 19.88 -3.19
CA LYS A 90 -5.46 19.92 -4.60
C LYS A 90 -6.65 20.22 -5.51
N ASN A 91 -7.75 19.50 -5.30
CA ASN A 91 -8.94 19.60 -6.13
C ASN A 91 -9.74 20.88 -5.86
N ASP A 92 -9.71 21.40 -4.62
CA ASP A 92 -10.26 22.73 -4.31
C ASP A 92 -9.55 23.81 -5.14
N ARG A 93 -8.22 23.80 -5.17
CA ARG A 93 -7.45 24.75 -5.99
C ARG A 93 -7.64 24.54 -7.49
N LEU A 94 -7.89 23.31 -7.94
CA LEU A 94 -8.22 23.03 -9.34
C LEU A 94 -9.53 23.72 -9.73
N VAL A 95 -10.58 23.54 -8.92
CA VAL A 95 -11.90 24.14 -9.14
C VAL A 95 -11.83 25.66 -9.05
N GLU A 96 -11.17 26.20 -8.03
CA GLU A 96 -11.01 27.65 -7.86
C GLU A 96 -10.35 28.32 -9.08
N ARG A 97 -9.27 27.71 -9.59
CA ARG A 97 -8.56 28.22 -10.77
C ARG A 97 -9.37 28.07 -12.05
N PHE A 98 -10.06 26.95 -12.22
CA PHE A 98 -10.86 26.72 -13.41
C PHE A 98 -12.02 27.71 -13.49
N LEU A 99 -12.64 28.01 -12.36
CA LEU A 99 -13.76 28.96 -12.27
C LEU A 99 -13.32 30.43 -12.19
N GLU A 100 -12.03 30.72 -12.32
CA GLU A 100 -11.53 32.08 -12.28
C GLU A 100 -12.14 32.87 -13.46
N ASN A 101 -12.87 33.95 -13.14
CA ASN A 101 -13.62 34.77 -14.10
C ASN A 101 -14.86 34.11 -14.74
N LEU A 102 -15.30 32.95 -14.26
CA LEU A 102 -16.56 32.33 -14.67
C LEU A 102 -17.67 32.59 -13.64
N SER A 103 -18.81 33.08 -14.11
CA SER A 103 -20.01 33.27 -13.29
C SER A 103 -20.76 31.94 -13.14
N VAL A 104 -20.54 31.26 -12.02
CA VAL A 104 -21.27 30.04 -11.64
C VAL A 104 -22.15 30.26 -10.42
N THR A 105 -23.24 29.50 -10.33
CA THR A 105 -24.11 29.54 -9.15
C THR A 105 -23.37 29.00 -7.91
N GLN A 106 -23.77 29.46 -6.72
CA GLN A 106 -23.19 28.97 -5.48
C GLN A 106 -23.45 27.47 -5.28
N ILE A 107 -24.59 26.95 -5.76
CA ILE A 107 -24.94 25.53 -5.69
C ILE A 107 -23.93 24.70 -6.49
N MET A 108 -23.66 25.09 -7.73
CA MET A 108 -22.69 24.39 -8.59
C MET A 108 -21.27 24.45 -8.01
N ARG A 109 -20.84 25.63 -7.53
CA ARG A 109 -19.56 25.80 -6.84
C ARG A 109 -19.45 24.87 -5.63
N ASN A 110 -20.47 24.83 -4.78
CA ASN A 110 -20.48 23.98 -3.59
C ASN A 110 -20.44 22.49 -3.95
N GLY A 111 -21.13 22.08 -5.03
CA GLY A 111 -21.10 20.72 -5.56
C GLY A 111 -19.68 20.27 -5.94
N MET A 112 -18.97 21.08 -6.71
CA MET A 112 -17.60 20.76 -7.14
C MET A 112 -16.56 20.79 -6.00
N MET A 113 -16.87 21.49 -4.91
CA MET A 113 -16.03 21.60 -3.71
C MET A 113 -16.30 20.52 -2.65
N GLN A 114 -17.21 19.56 -2.90
CA GLN A 114 -17.48 18.49 -1.94
C GLN A 114 -16.24 17.62 -1.69
N GLN A 115 -15.93 17.37 -0.42
CA GLN A 115 -14.70 16.67 0.01
C GLN A 115 -14.86 15.15 0.22
N ASN A 116 -16.08 14.63 0.03
CA ASN A 116 -16.39 13.20 -0.02
C ASN A 116 -15.92 12.37 1.19
N MET A 117 -16.10 12.91 2.40
CA MET A 117 -15.71 12.21 3.63
C MET A 117 -16.48 10.90 3.86
N ASN A 118 -17.71 10.76 3.36
CA ASN A 118 -18.42 9.47 3.37
C ASN A 118 -17.69 8.40 2.53
N ALA A 119 -17.10 8.80 1.40
CA ALA A 119 -16.29 7.91 0.57
C ALA A 119 -14.94 7.57 1.25
N TYR A 120 -14.37 8.50 2.03
CA TYR A 120 -13.21 8.21 2.89
C TYR A 120 -13.55 7.15 3.95
N GLU A 121 -14.71 7.28 4.60
CA GLU A 121 -15.18 6.29 5.58
C GLU A 121 -15.37 4.91 4.93
N ALA A 122 -16.00 4.86 3.76
CA ALA A 122 -16.12 3.63 2.97
C ALA A 122 -14.74 3.06 2.60
N PHE A 123 -13.79 3.92 2.22
CA PHE A 123 -12.40 3.53 1.96
C PHE A 123 -11.73 2.93 3.22
N ARG A 124 -11.92 3.55 4.39
CA ARG A 124 -11.28 3.11 5.64
C ARG A 124 -11.77 1.73 6.09
N VAL A 125 -13.08 1.46 5.97
CA VAL A 125 -13.67 0.18 6.40
C VAL A 125 -13.69 -0.91 5.32
N ARG A 126 -13.17 -0.61 4.11
CA ARG A 126 -13.20 -1.54 2.98
C ARG A 126 -12.49 -2.86 3.28
N LYS A 127 -12.98 -3.92 2.65
CA LYS A 127 -12.33 -5.23 2.66
C LYS A 127 -11.80 -5.56 1.28
N ILE A 128 -10.53 -5.92 1.21
CA ILE A 128 -9.87 -6.41 0.01
C ILE A 128 -9.56 -7.88 0.24
N GLU A 129 -10.11 -8.77 -0.60
CA GLU A 129 -10.01 -10.24 -0.39
C GLU A 129 -10.49 -10.66 1.01
N GLY A 130 -11.56 -10.02 1.50
CA GLY A 130 -12.14 -10.29 2.81
C GLY A 130 -11.38 -9.65 3.99
N MET A 131 -10.23 -9.01 3.76
CA MET A 131 -9.39 -8.42 4.80
C MET A 131 -9.41 -6.90 4.79
N ASN A 132 -9.61 -6.28 5.96
CA ASN A 132 -9.50 -4.83 6.16
C ASN A 132 -8.08 -4.44 6.59
N LEU A 133 -7.85 -3.14 6.87
CA LEU A 133 -6.56 -2.64 7.33
C LEU A 133 -6.09 -3.36 8.62
N SER A 134 -6.93 -3.42 9.65
CA SER A 134 -6.60 -4.08 10.91
C SER A 134 -6.16 -5.53 10.71
N GLY A 135 -6.92 -6.32 9.93
CA GLY A 135 -6.56 -7.70 9.61
C GLY A 135 -5.22 -7.82 8.89
N ASN A 136 -4.91 -6.91 7.96
CA ASN A 136 -3.61 -6.88 7.29
C ASN A 136 -2.47 -6.55 8.26
N VAL A 137 -2.69 -5.60 9.19
CA VAL A 137 -1.71 -5.24 10.21
C VAL A 137 -1.47 -6.39 11.19
N TRP A 138 -2.53 -7.10 11.61
CA TRP A 138 -2.41 -8.31 12.42
C TRP A 138 -1.61 -9.41 11.72
N LYS A 139 -1.86 -9.64 10.43
CA LYS A 139 -1.09 -10.58 9.62
C LYS A 139 0.41 -10.24 9.60
N LEU A 140 0.78 -8.95 9.58
CA LEU A 140 2.18 -8.54 9.68
C LEU A 140 2.79 -8.86 11.05
N ALA A 141 2.03 -8.63 12.13
CA ALA A 141 2.45 -8.98 13.48
C ALA A 141 2.66 -10.51 13.63
N GLU A 142 1.75 -11.32 13.09
CA GLU A 142 1.88 -12.79 13.07
C GLU A 142 3.10 -13.24 12.27
N GLN A 143 3.29 -12.71 11.06
CA GLN A 143 4.48 -13.00 10.24
C GLN A 143 5.78 -12.66 10.97
N MET A 144 5.78 -11.60 11.77
CA MET A 144 6.92 -11.24 12.59
C MET A 144 7.15 -12.23 13.73
N LYS A 145 6.08 -12.70 14.41
CA LYS A 145 6.17 -13.78 15.41
C LYS A 145 6.78 -15.04 14.81
N THR A 146 6.26 -15.50 13.68
CA THR A 146 6.79 -16.68 12.98
C THR A 146 8.26 -16.50 12.58
N SER A 147 8.65 -15.29 12.17
CA SER A 147 10.05 -15.00 11.85
C SER A 147 10.94 -15.07 13.10
N VAL A 148 10.49 -14.54 14.24
CA VAL A 148 11.19 -14.63 15.52
C VAL A 148 11.38 -16.08 15.96
N GLU A 149 10.32 -16.89 15.90
CA GLU A 149 10.35 -18.33 16.20
C GLU A 149 11.39 -19.04 15.36
N LEU A 150 11.32 -18.81 14.04
CA LEU A 150 12.22 -19.40 13.07
C LEU A 150 13.70 -19.05 13.34
N PHE A 151 13.98 -17.82 13.72
CA PHE A 151 15.35 -17.39 14.02
C PHE A 151 15.86 -17.94 15.33
N LEU A 152 15.00 -18.08 16.34
CA LEU A 152 15.32 -18.79 17.58
C LEU A 152 15.65 -20.25 17.29
N GLU A 153 14.76 -20.97 16.61
CA GLU A 153 14.94 -22.38 16.26
C GLU A 153 16.23 -22.62 15.47
N SER A 154 16.43 -21.84 14.40
CA SER A 154 17.60 -21.96 13.53
C SER A 154 18.89 -21.60 14.26
N GLY A 155 18.87 -20.56 15.10
CA GLY A 155 20.04 -20.16 15.88
C GLY A 155 20.44 -21.20 16.93
N ILE A 156 19.47 -21.76 17.65
CA ILE A 156 19.71 -22.80 18.66
C ILE A 156 20.22 -24.08 18.00
N ALA A 157 19.60 -24.51 16.88
CA ALA A 157 20.04 -25.67 16.12
C ALA A 157 21.48 -25.53 15.56
N THR A 158 21.99 -24.29 15.42
CA THR A 158 23.35 -23.99 14.98
C THR A 158 24.31 -23.67 16.13
N GLY A 159 23.90 -23.91 17.38
CA GLY A 159 24.73 -23.68 18.58
C GLY A 159 24.87 -22.22 19.00
N ARG A 160 24.01 -21.32 18.51
CA ARG A 160 23.99 -19.92 18.95
C ARG A 160 23.15 -19.76 20.21
N SER A 161 23.63 -18.93 21.15
CA SER A 161 22.83 -18.54 22.32
C SER A 161 21.70 -17.57 21.94
N ALA A 162 20.65 -17.53 22.76
CA ALA A 162 19.51 -16.66 22.55
C ALA A 162 19.88 -15.16 22.55
N GLU A 163 20.84 -14.76 23.39
CA GLU A 163 21.37 -13.39 23.45
C GLU A 163 22.06 -13.00 22.13
N LYS A 164 22.79 -13.95 21.51
CA LYS A 164 23.42 -13.71 20.21
C LYS A 164 22.40 -13.61 19.09
N ILE A 165 21.26 -14.29 19.19
CA ILE A 165 20.17 -14.20 18.20
C ILE A 165 19.43 -12.86 18.38
N ALA A 166 19.15 -12.47 19.63
CA ALA A 166 18.54 -11.19 19.98
C ALA A 166 19.35 -10.00 19.45
N ARG A 167 20.68 -10.00 19.60
CA ARG A 167 21.53 -8.92 19.04
C ARG A 167 21.42 -8.79 17.52
N ASP A 168 21.20 -9.89 16.82
CA ASP A 168 21.11 -9.91 15.36
C ASP A 168 19.67 -9.73 14.85
N LEU A 169 18.66 -9.67 15.74
CA LEU A 169 17.23 -9.72 15.38
C LEU A 169 16.85 -8.65 14.35
N ARG A 170 17.42 -7.44 14.48
CA ARG A 170 17.22 -6.36 13.51
C ARG A 170 17.68 -6.76 12.10
N GLN A 171 18.89 -7.30 11.98
CA GLN A 171 19.43 -7.71 10.70
C GLN A 171 18.68 -8.92 10.14
N LEU A 172 18.26 -9.83 11.02
CA LEU A 172 17.46 -11.01 10.71
C LEU A 172 16.11 -10.64 10.09
N LEU A 173 15.43 -9.64 10.64
CA LEU A 173 14.11 -9.23 10.15
C LEU A 173 14.16 -8.27 8.95
N ASP A 174 15.23 -7.48 8.82
CA ASP A 174 15.44 -6.61 7.65
C ASP A 174 15.95 -7.41 6.44
N LYS A 175 16.93 -8.30 6.63
CA LYS A 175 17.61 -9.07 5.59
C LYS A 175 17.65 -10.57 5.95
N PRO A 176 16.49 -11.24 6.02
CA PRO A 176 16.38 -12.64 6.45
C PRO A 176 17.27 -13.59 5.63
N ASP A 177 17.38 -13.36 4.32
CA ASP A 177 18.19 -14.18 3.41
C ASP A 177 19.69 -14.20 3.74
N LYS A 178 20.21 -13.14 4.36
CA LYS A 178 21.64 -13.04 4.67
C LYS A 178 22.05 -13.84 5.90
N VAL A 179 21.10 -14.36 6.67
CA VAL A 179 21.38 -14.88 8.02
C VAL A 179 20.90 -16.31 8.24
N PHE A 180 20.10 -16.87 7.32
CA PHE A 180 19.87 -18.31 7.35
C PHE A 180 21.20 -19.06 7.09
N ARG A 181 21.75 -19.66 8.15
CA ARG A 181 23.00 -20.40 8.10
C ARG A 181 22.73 -21.83 7.64
N ARG A 182 23.65 -22.37 6.85
CA ARG A 182 23.68 -23.80 6.54
C ARG A 182 24.14 -24.57 7.77
N VAL A 183 23.49 -25.69 8.05
CA VAL A 183 23.89 -26.67 9.07
C VAL A 183 24.64 -27.80 8.40
N ARG A 184 25.53 -28.48 9.14
CA ARG A 184 26.12 -29.72 8.64
C ARG A 184 25.10 -30.85 8.79
N ASP A 185 24.89 -31.63 7.74
CA ASP A 185 24.15 -32.88 7.81
C ASP A 185 24.99 -34.01 8.44
N GLU A 186 24.40 -35.20 8.58
CA GLU A 186 25.05 -36.40 9.14
C GLU A 186 26.34 -36.80 8.40
N THR A 187 26.50 -36.35 7.15
CA THR A 187 27.70 -36.57 6.32
C THR A 187 28.71 -35.42 6.39
N GLY A 188 28.43 -34.40 7.20
CA GLY A 188 29.28 -33.22 7.37
C GLY A 188 29.10 -32.14 6.29
N LYS A 189 28.18 -32.32 5.33
CA LYS A 189 27.94 -31.37 4.23
C LYS A 189 27.04 -30.22 4.67
N LEU A 190 27.36 -29.00 4.22
CA LEU A 190 26.57 -27.80 4.53
C LEU A 190 25.26 -27.74 3.73
N VAL A 191 24.15 -28.05 4.40
CA VAL A 191 22.79 -27.99 3.87
C VAL A 191 21.99 -26.84 4.51
N PRO A 192 21.01 -26.24 3.81
CA PRO A 192 20.10 -25.30 4.44
C PRO A 192 19.41 -25.93 5.66
N SER A 193 19.30 -25.20 6.77
CA SER A 193 18.58 -25.67 7.95
C SER A 193 17.11 -25.99 7.61
N LYS A 194 16.46 -26.91 8.34
CA LYS A 194 15.03 -27.20 8.15
C LYS A 194 14.17 -25.90 8.20
N PRO A 195 14.39 -24.99 9.18
CA PRO A 195 13.81 -23.65 9.17
C PRO A 195 14.04 -22.86 7.87
N MET A 196 15.27 -22.82 7.37
CA MET A 196 15.63 -22.10 6.15
C MET A 196 14.93 -22.67 4.90
N LYS A 197 14.86 -24.00 4.77
CA LYS A 197 14.17 -24.65 3.64
C LYS A 197 12.68 -24.36 3.64
N ASN A 198 12.09 -24.31 4.82
CA ASN A 198 10.65 -24.16 4.99
C ASN A 198 10.21 -22.69 4.97
N TYR A 199 11.14 -21.73 4.99
CA TYR A 199 10.81 -20.32 4.99
C TYR A 199 10.43 -19.82 3.59
N ASN A 200 9.15 -19.95 3.27
CA ASN A 200 8.55 -19.40 2.07
C ASN A 200 7.31 -18.57 2.44
N PRO A 201 7.42 -17.23 2.56
CA PRO A 201 6.31 -16.37 2.97
C PRO A 201 5.13 -16.34 1.97
N GLY A 202 5.28 -16.99 0.82
CA GLY A 202 4.26 -17.09 -0.21
C GLY A 202 4.44 -16.04 -1.32
N ARG A 203 3.60 -16.17 -2.36
CA ARG A 203 3.67 -15.29 -3.53
C ARG A 203 3.29 -13.86 -3.15
N GLY A 204 4.12 -12.90 -3.55
CA GLY A 204 3.82 -11.48 -3.36
C GLY A 204 3.96 -11.01 -1.91
N VAL A 205 4.67 -11.74 -1.05
CA VAL A 205 5.03 -11.31 0.31
C VAL A 205 6.56 -11.21 0.38
N TYR A 206 7.08 -10.11 0.90
CA TYR A 206 8.52 -9.99 1.12
C TYR A 206 8.94 -10.91 2.26
N ARG A 207 10.14 -11.48 2.17
CA ARG A 207 10.77 -12.15 3.31
C ARG A 207 11.03 -11.17 4.45
N SER A 208 11.42 -9.93 4.14
CA SER A 208 11.59 -8.88 5.13
C SER A 208 10.23 -8.43 5.66
N SER A 209 9.94 -8.69 6.93
CA SER A 209 8.70 -8.21 7.57
C SER A 209 8.67 -6.69 7.70
N ARG A 210 9.84 -6.03 7.78
CA ARG A 210 9.96 -4.57 7.65
C ARG A 210 9.43 -4.09 6.30
N MET A 211 9.87 -4.72 5.20
CA MET A 211 9.43 -4.32 3.86
C MET A 211 7.94 -4.57 3.65
N ASN A 212 7.36 -5.60 4.26
CA ASN A 212 5.91 -5.80 4.23
C ASN A 212 5.16 -4.68 4.95
N ALA A 213 5.66 -4.20 6.10
CA ALA A 213 5.08 -3.04 6.80
C ALA A 213 5.18 -1.77 5.95
N VAL A 214 6.36 -1.44 5.44
CA VAL A 214 6.56 -0.26 4.57
C VAL A 214 5.66 -0.33 3.33
N ARG A 215 5.50 -1.53 2.74
CA ARG A 215 4.59 -1.75 1.60
C ARG A 215 3.15 -1.47 1.95
N LEU A 216 2.65 -2.00 3.06
CA LEU A 216 1.26 -1.80 3.46
C LEU A 216 0.98 -0.31 3.65
N ALA A 217 1.81 0.37 4.45
CA ALA A 217 1.67 1.80 4.72
C ALA A 217 1.69 2.65 3.44
N ALA A 218 2.71 2.49 2.60
CA ALA A 218 2.84 3.28 1.37
C ALA A 218 1.71 2.99 0.36
N THR A 219 1.26 1.74 0.28
CA THR A 219 0.17 1.35 -0.64
C THR A 219 -1.16 1.94 -0.18
N GLU A 220 -1.51 1.80 1.09
CA GLU A 220 -2.75 2.34 1.66
C GLU A 220 -2.80 3.87 1.55
N THR A 221 -1.72 4.55 1.92
CA THR A 221 -1.63 6.01 1.85
C THR A 221 -1.72 6.53 0.42
N ASN A 222 -1.08 5.87 -0.56
CA ASN A 222 -1.20 6.27 -1.96
C ASN A 222 -2.60 5.97 -2.51
N MET A 223 -3.19 4.82 -2.17
CA MET A 223 -4.55 4.49 -2.58
C MET A 223 -5.57 5.51 -2.05
N ALA A 224 -5.40 5.99 -0.80
CA ALA A 224 -6.27 7.01 -0.23
C ALA A 224 -6.23 8.33 -1.03
N TYR A 225 -5.02 8.80 -1.37
CA TYR A 225 -4.84 10.02 -2.18
C TYR A 225 -5.51 9.90 -3.56
N ARG A 226 -5.33 8.75 -4.22
CA ARG A 226 -5.86 8.50 -5.57
C ARG A 226 -7.36 8.21 -5.57
N ALA A 227 -7.86 7.57 -4.51
CA ALA A 227 -9.30 7.43 -4.31
C ALA A 227 -9.96 8.80 -4.12
N ALA A 228 -9.38 9.70 -3.32
CA ALA A 228 -9.87 11.07 -3.19
C ALA A 228 -9.89 11.81 -4.54
N ASP A 229 -8.85 11.66 -5.36
CA ASP A 229 -8.83 12.20 -6.73
C ASP A 229 -10.02 11.66 -7.54
N PHE A 230 -10.25 10.34 -7.53
CA PHE A 230 -11.36 9.72 -8.23
C PHE A 230 -12.73 10.25 -7.77
N GLU A 231 -12.99 10.30 -6.47
CA GLU A 231 -14.27 10.79 -5.92
C GLU A 231 -14.46 12.29 -6.23
N ARG A 232 -13.39 13.09 -6.23
CA ARG A 232 -13.45 14.51 -6.59
C ARG A 232 -13.68 14.69 -8.07
N TRP A 233 -12.99 13.93 -8.90
CA TRP A 233 -13.12 14.10 -10.34
C TRP A 233 -14.48 13.64 -10.81
N SER A 234 -14.99 12.49 -10.35
CA SER A 234 -16.29 11.92 -10.76
C SER A 234 -17.46 12.91 -10.67
N GLN A 235 -17.48 13.79 -9.66
CA GLN A 235 -18.54 14.78 -9.43
C GLN A 235 -18.30 16.16 -10.09
N ILE A 236 -17.10 16.45 -10.61
CA ILE A 236 -16.81 17.79 -11.19
C ILE A 236 -17.18 17.80 -12.67
N ASP A 237 -18.12 18.64 -13.07
CA ASP A 237 -18.72 18.61 -14.42
C ASP A 237 -17.73 18.90 -15.55
N PHE A 238 -16.79 19.82 -15.33
CA PHE A 238 -15.79 20.16 -16.33
C PHE A 238 -14.69 19.11 -16.52
N ILE A 239 -14.73 18.00 -15.77
CA ILE A 239 -13.79 16.88 -15.94
C ILE A 239 -14.33 15.86 -16.94
N LEU A 240 -13.57 15.64 -18.01
CA LEU A 240 -13.89 14.73 -19.13
C LEU A 240 -13.34 13.30 -18.94
N GLY A 241 -12.47 13.11 -17.95
CA GLY A 241 -11.69 11.91 -17.73
C GLY A 241 -10.36 12.27 -17.09
N PHE A 242 -9.39 11.37 -17.13
CA PHE A 242 -8.05 11.65 -16.64
C PHE A 242 -6.99 10.91 -17.45
N GLU A 243 -5.76 11.39 -17.40
CA GLU A 243 -4.61 10.73 -18.00
C GLU A 243 -3.70 10.20 -16.90
N VAL A 244 -3.39 8.90 -16.96
CA VAL A 244 -2.44 8.25 -16.05
C VAL A 244 -1.05 8.34 -16.63
N HIS A 245 -0.13 8.84 -15.82
CA HIS A 245 1.28 9.04 -16.13
C HIS A 245 2.14 8.13 -15.27
N ARG A 246 3.21 7.59 -15.88
CA ARG A 246 4.27 6.91 -15.13
C ARG A 246 5.19 7.94 -14.51
N SER A 247 5.48 7.79 -13.21
CA SER A 247 6.47 8.64 -12.55
C SER A 247 7.87 8.42 -13.11
N GLN A 248 8.64 9.50 -13.29
CA GLN A 248 10.03 9.44 -13.76
C GLN A 248 10.95 8.71 -12.76
N ASN A 249 10.57 8.66 -11.48
CA ASN A 249 11.32 7.96 -10.43
C ASN A 249 11.07 6.43 -10.40
N HIS A 250 10.40 5.88 -11.40
CA HIS A 250 10.02 4.48 -11.43
C HIS A 250 11.09 3.58 -12.09
N LYS A 251 11.43 2.45 -11.46
CA LYS A 251 12.20 1.36 -12.12
C LYS A 251 11.43 0.78 -13.32
N PRO A 252 12.02 0.06 -14.28
CA PRO A 252 11.25 -0.60 -15.34
C PRO A 252 10.07 -1.41 -14.77
N CYS A 253 8.86 -1.20 -15.28
CA CYS A 253 7.66 -1.85 -14.76
C CYS A 253 6.63 -2.08 -15.87
N VAL A 254 6.58 -3.33 -16.33
CA VAL A 254 5.70 -3.78 -17.41
C VAL A 254 4.23 -3.49 -17.16
N VAL A 255 3.80 -3.50 -15.89
CA VAL A 255 2.41 -3.20 -15.51
C VAL A 255 2.13 -1.71 -15.70
N CYS A 256 2.98 -0.82 -15.16
CA CYS A 256 2.81 0.61 -15.33
C CYS A 256 2.88 1.02 -16.79
N ASP A 257 3.84 0.45 -17.53
CA ASP A 257 4.08 0.78 -18.93
C ASP A 257 2.88 0.44 -19.81
N ALA A 258 2.21 -0.69 -19.54
CA ALA A 258 1.03 -1.10 -20.29
C ALA A 258 -0.26 -0.35 -19.91
N LEU A 259 -0.30 0.30 -18.74
CA LEU A 259 -1.49 0.94 -18.18
C LEU A 259 -1.40 2.48 -18.15
N VAL A 260 -0.48 3.07 -18.92
CA VAL A 260 -0.44 4.53 -19.15
C VAL A 260 -1.47 4.91 -20.22
N GLY A 261 -2.06 6.09 -20.08
CA GLY A 261 -2.95 6.67 -21.09
C GLY A 261 -4.19 7.34 -20.50
N LYS A 262 -5.14 7.67 -21.36
CA LYS A 262 -6.40 8.34 -21.00
C LYS A 262 -7.44 7.32 -20.55
N TYR A 263 -8.11 7.61 -19.44
CA TYR A 263 -9.13 6.77 -18.84
C TYR A 263 -10.44 7.57 -18.68
N PRO A 264 -11.60 6.87 -18.77
CA PRO A 264 -12.90 7.44 -18.43
C PRO A 264 -12.93 7.91 -16.98
N LYS A 265 -13.78 8.90 -16.73
CA LYS A 265 -13.96 9.51 -15.41
C LYS A 265 -14.49 8.50 -14.37
N GLU A 266 -15.22 7.50 -14.84
CA GLU A 266 -15.82 6.42 -14.05
C GLU A 266 -14.81 5.32 -13.70
N PHE A 267 -13.63 5.29 -14.35
CA PHE A 267 -12.61 4.30 -14.02
C PHE A 267 -11.90 4.67 -12.72
N LYS A 268 -12.04 3.83 -11.68
CA LYS A 268 -11.40 4.07 -10.39
C LYS A 268 -9.91 3.77 -10.44
N PHE A 269 -9.06 4.81 -10.52
CA PHE A 269 -7.61 4.65 -10.41
C PHE A 269 -7.14 4.84 -8.96
N VAL A 270 -6.60 3.78 -8.35
CA VAL A 270 -6.00 3.81 -6.99
C VAL A 270 -4.51 3.43 -6.99
N GLY A 271 -3.91 3.34 -8.19
CA GLY A 271 -2.60 2.73 -8.41
C GLY A 271 -2.71 1.32 -9.02
N TRP A 272 -1.67 0.91 -9.75
CA TRP A 272 -1.67 -0.35 -10.50
C TRP A 272 -1.19 -1.56 -9.71
N HIS A 273 -0.34 -1.33 -8.71
CA HIS A 273 0.24 -2.37 -7.88
C HIS A 273 0.70 -1.77 -6.55
N PRO A 274 1.05 -2.60 -5.56
CA PRO A 274 1.69 -2.13 -4.33
C PRO A 274 2.95 -1.31 -4.63
N PHE A 275 3.20 -0.26 -3.85
CA PHE A 275 4.26 0.74 -4.12
C PHE A 275 4.15 1.46 -5.48
N CYS A 276 3.00 1.43 -6.15
CA CYS A 276 2.83 2.21 -7.37
C CYS A 276 2.95 3.70 -7.05
N ILE A 277 3.80 4.40 -7.79
CA ILE A 277 4.00 5.85 -7.71
C ILE A 277 3.49 6.58 -8.96
N CYS A 278 2.76 5.89 -9.83
CA CYS A 278 2.09 6.52 -10.97
C CYS A 278 1.04 7.52 -10.46
N TYR A 279 0.79 8.54 -11.28
CA TYR A 279 -0.11 9.64 -10.95
C TYR A 279 -1.08 9.88 -12.09
N ALA A 280 -2.17 10.56 -11.79
CA ALA A 280 -3.17 10.93 -12.78
C ALA A 280 -3.35 12.45 -12.81
N THR A 281 -3.67 12.98 -13.99
CA THR A 281 -4.01 14.39 -14.18
C THR A 281 -5.40 14.49 -14.82
N PRO A 282 -6.27 15.38 -14.33
CA PRO A 282 -7.61 15.54 -14.88
C PRO A 282 -7.56 16.11 -16.30
N LEU A 283 -8.42 15.59 -17.18
CA LEU A 283 -8.70 16.17 -18.49
C LEU A 283 -9.89 17.12 -18.33
N GLN A 284 -9.70 18.38 -18.68
CA GLN A 284 -10.66 19.46 -18.44
C GLN A 284 -11.29 19.91 -19.76
N LEU A 285 -12.54 20.35 -19.70
CA LEU A 285 -13.14 21.20 -20.73
C LEU A 285 -12.36 22.52 -20.84
N ASN A 286 -12.44 23.18 -22.00
CA ASN A 286 -12.00 24.57 -22.09
C ASN A 286 -13.11 25.49 -21.51
N HIS A 287 -12.78 26.77 -21.28
CA HIS A 287 -13.71 27.71 -20.65
C HIS A 287 -14.92 28.02 -21.54
N ASP A 288 -14.75 28.08 -22.87
CA ASP A 288 -15.85 28.39 -23.80
C ASP A 288 -16.89 27.27 -23.78
N ASP A 289 -16.45 26.02 -23.91
CA ASP A 289 -17.30 24.84 -23.84
C ASP A 289 -17.98 24.69 -22.47
N PHE A 290 -17.30 25.11 -21.42
CA PHE A 290 -17.89 25.11 -20.09
C PHE A 290 -18.93 26.22 -19.93
N ALA A 291 -18.73 27.40 -20.54
CA ALA A 291 -19.72 28.46 -20.56
C ALA A 291 -21.00 28.02 -21.30
N ASP A 292 -20.86 27.29 -22.42
CA ASP A 292 -21.99 26.66 -23.11
C ASP A 292 -22.69 25.64 -22.21
N PHE A 293 -21.92 24.80 -21.49
CA PHE A 293 -22.47 23.87 -20.50
C PHE A 293 -23.28 24.57 -19.39
N LEU A 294 -22.89 25.77 -18.95
CA LEU A 294 -23.63 26.53 -17.94
C LEU A 294 -25.03 26.95 -18.42
N ILE A 295 -25.24 27.01 -19.74
CA ILE A 295 -26.53 27.38 -20.37
C ILE A 295 -27.33 26.12 -20.70
N ASP A 296 -26.69 25.15 -21.34
CA ASP A 296 -27.36 23.99 -21.92
C ASP A 296 -27.43 22.78 -20.97
N GLU A 297 -26.71 22.84 -19.84
CA GLU A 297 -26.52 21.76 -18.85
C GLU A 297 -26.01 20.44 -19.47
N LYS A 298 -25.38 20.52 -20.65
CA LYS A 298 -24.93 19.35 -21.42
C LYS A 298 -23.53 19.54 -21.96
N VAL A 299 -22.64 18.66 -21.52
CA VAL A 299 -21.34 18.48 -22.18
C VAL A 299 -21.55 17.52 -23.36
N PRO A 300 -21.11 17.87 -24.58
CA PRO A 300 -21.18 16.98 -25.72
C PRO A 300 -20.50 15.63 -25.43
N ALA A 301 -21.23 14.53 -25.66
CA ALA A 301 -20.80 13.19 -25.26
C ALA A 301 -19.48 12.74 -25.93
N ASP A 302 -19.13 13.31 -27.08
CA ASP A 302 -17.89 13.06 -27.82
C ASP A 302 -16.65 13.63 -27.14
N LYS A 303 -16.79 14.58 -26.20
CA LYS A 303 -15.66 15.15 -25.46
C LYS A 303 -15.16 14.25 -24.32
N TYR A 304 -16.02 13.40 -23.78
CA TYR A 304 -15.64 12.47 -22.72
C TYR A 304 -14.71 11.37 -23.23
N VAL A 305 -13.79 10.93 -22.37
CA VAL A 305 -13.05 9.69 -22.61
C VAL A 305 -13.99 8.51 -22.36
N LYS A 306 -14.36 7.79 -23.40
CA LYS A 306 -15.40 6.72 -23.34
C LYS A 306 -14.86 5.33 -23.01
N ASP A 307 -13.57 5.11 -23.23
CA ASP A 307 -12.93 3.82 -23.03
C ASP A 307 -11.51 3.96 -22.49
N ILE A 308 -11.02 2.89 -21.87
CA ILE A 308 -9.63 2.75 -21.43
C ILE A 308 -8.68 2.62 -22.64
N PRO A 309 -7.36 2.83 -22.45
CA PRO A 309 -6.41 2.69 -23.54
C PRO A 309 -6.43 1.26 -24.14
N PRO A 310 -6.36 1.10 -25.48
CA PRO A 310 -6.35 -0.23 -26.11
C PRO A 310 -5.22 -1.14 -25.60
N ALA A 311 -4.05 -0.57 -25.30
CA ALA A 311 -2.94 -1.29 -24.69
C ALA A 311 -3.28 -1.82 -23.29
N ALA A 312 -4.00 -1.03 -22.49
CA ALA A 312 -4.44 -1.42 -21.16
C ALA A 312 -5.47 -2.56 -21.23
N ARG A 313 -6.45 -2.46 -22.14
CA ARG A 313 -7.42 -3.53 -22.40
C ARG A 313 -6.72 -4.85 -22.74
N LYS A 314 -5.83 -4.81 -23.74
CA LYS A 314 -5.02 -5.97 -24.15
C LYS A 314 -4.18 -6.53 -22.99
N PHE A 315 -3.66 -5.66 -22.12
CA PHE A 315 -2.92 -6.09 -20.94
C PHE A 315 -3.81 -6.86 -19.95
N PHE A 316 -5.01 -6.34 -19.63
CA PHE A 316 -5.94 -7.02 -18.73
C PHE A 316 -6.43 -8.36 -19.29
N GLU A 317 -6.68 -8.45 -20.60
CA GLU A 317 -7.09 -9.68 -21.28
C GLU A 317 -5.99 -10.75 -21.27
N ASN A 318 -4.75 -10.36 -21.53
CA ASN A 318 -3.62 -11.28 -21.60
C ASN A 318 -3.04 -11.66 -20.22
N ASN A 319 -3.43 -10.97 -19.14
CA ASN A 319 -2.87 -11.18 -17.80
C ASN A 319 -3.96 -11.51 -16.77
N GLU A 320 -4.64 -12.64 -16.96
CA GLU A 320 -5.74 -13.09 -16.10
C GLU A 320 -5.39 -13.08 -14.60
N LYS A 321 -4.23 -13.64 -14.22
CA LYS A 321 -3.79 -13.63 -12.80
C LYS A 321 -3.64 -12.22 -12.24
N TYR A 322 -3.17 -11.26 -13.04
CA TYR A 322 -3.10 -9.86 -12.60
C TYR A 322 -4.50 -9.25 -12.50
N ARG A 323 -5.35 -9.51 -13.49
CA ARG A 323 -6.75 -9.07 -13.50
C ARG A 323 -7.48 -9.56 -12.25
N GLU A 324 -7.31 -10.81 -11.86
CA GLU A 324 -7.96 -11.42 -10.68
C GLU A 324 -7.51 -10.82 -9.35
N ASN A 325 -6.19 -10.65 -9.17
CA ASN A 325 -5.57 -10.44 -7.86
C ASN A 325 -5.08 -8.99 -7.60
N SER A 326 -5.18 -8.08 -8.59
CA SER A 326 -4.71 -6.70 -8.44
C SER A 326 -5.85 -5.72 -8.13
N TYR A 327 -5.52 -4.58 -7.52
CA TYR A 327 -6.47 -3.47 -7.33
C TYR A 327 -7.01 -2.96 -8.67
N ALA A 328 -6.12 -2.79 -9.65
CA ALA A 328 -6.48 -2.35 -11.00
C ALA A 328 -7.43 -3.31 -11.70
N GLY A 329 -7.17 -4.61 -11.58
CA GLY A 329 -8.00 -5.65 -12.19
C GLY A 329 -9.38 -5.77 -11.58
N ARG A 330 -9.52 -5.52 -10.27
CA ARG A 330 -10.83 -5.37 -9.60
C ARG A 330 -11.61 -4.20 -10.17
N ASN A 331 -11.00 -3.02 -10.19
CA ASN A 331 -11.64 -1.80 -10.71
C ASN A 331 -11.98 -1.94 -12.21
N TYR A 332 -11.13 -2.63 -12.97
CA TYR A 332 -11.42 -2.97 -14.36
C TYR A 332 -12.63 -3.88 -14.51
N ARG A 333 -12.82 -4.88 -13.64
CA ARG A 333 -14.04 -5.73 -13.69
C ARG A 333 -15.29 -4.93 -13.40
N GLU A 334 -15.25 -4.07 -12.39
CA GLU A 334 -16.38 -3.20 -12.05
C GLU A 334 -16.73 -2.30 -13.24
N TRP A 335 -15.73 -1.70 -13.88
CA TRP A 335 -15.91 -0.86 -15.06
C TRP A 335 -16.38 -1.64 -16.31
N ASN A 336 -15.80 -2.82 -16.58
CA ASN A 336 -16.08 -3.61 -17.78
C ASN A 336 -17.34 -4.48 -17.66
N GLY A 337 -17.85 -4.70 -16.43
CA GLY A 337 -19.11 -5.39 -16.14
C GLY A 337 -20.29 -4.45 -15.88
N ALA A 338 -20.05 -3.13 -15.80
CA ALA A 338 -21.08 -2.11 -15.70
C ALA A 338 -21.54 -1.56 -17.07
N LYS A 339 -21.13 -2.20 -18.18
CA LYS A 339 -21.56 -1.88 -19.55
C LYS A 339 -22.59 -2.87 -20.06
#